data_AF-A0A383RJD2-F1
#
_entry.id   AF-A0A383RJD2-F1
#
_cell.length_a   1.000
_cell.length_b   1.000
_cell.length_c   1.000
_cell.angle_alpha   90.00
_cell.angle_beta   90.00
_cell.angle_gamma   90.00
#
_symmetry.space_group_name_H-M   'P 1'
#
loop_
_entity.id
_entity.type
_entity.pdbx_description
1 polymer ?
#
loop_
_entity_poly.entity_id
_entity_poly.type
_entity_poly.pdbx_seq_one_letter_code
_entity_poly.pdbx_strand_id
1 'polypeptide(L)' 'MGEQTEFEPGDKAPNDAIYMEVGEKSFHTEIQNPKQIKLKKGDTFPETTNKDRKWKKKRHALTH' A
#
# COMPACT_ATOMS: atom_id res chain seq x y z
N MET A 1 8.39 -17.01 7.40
CA MET A 1 7.92 -16.79 6.02
C MET A 1 7.23 -15.43 6.03
N GLY A 2 7.89 -14.39 5.53
CA GLY A 2 7.38 -13.02 5.64
C GLY A 2 6.19 -12.81 4.72
N GLU A 3 5.04 -12.43 5.26
CA GLU A 3 3.90 -12.02 4.45
C GLU A 3 4.29 -10.75 3.68
N GLN A 4 4.20 -10.77 2.36
CA GLN A 4 4.36 -9.54 1.56
C GLN A 4 3.25 -8.57 1.95
N THR A 5 3.63 -7.44 2.55
CA THR A 5 2.69 -6.39 2.97
C THR A 5 2.81 -5.13 2.13
N GLU A 6 3.83 -5.06 1.28
CA GLU A 6 4.13 -3.96 0.36
C GLU A 6 3.87 -4.42 -1.09
N PHE A 7 3.17 -3.59 -1.85
CA PHE A 7 2.74 -3.89 -3.21
C PHE A 7 3.02 -2.71 -4.13
N GLU A 8 3.38 -2.97 -5.37
CA GLU A 8 3.66 -1.93 -6.36
C GLU A 8 2.39 -1.60 -7.17
N PRO A 9 2.29 -0.40 -7.78
CA PRO A 9 1.22 -0.15 -8.74
C PRO A 9 1.29 -1.16 -9.89
N GLY A 10 0.16 -1.81 -10.19
CA GLY A 10 0.08 -2.92 -11.14
C GLY A 10 0.10 -4.33 -10.51
N ASP A 11 0.46 -4.48 -9.24
CA ASP A 11 0.33 -5.76 -8.53
C ASP A 11 -1.14 -6.16 -8.36
N LYS A 12 -1.36 -7.44 -8.07
CA LYS A 12 -2.69 -7.95 -7.70
C LYS A 12 -2.84 -8.03 -6.18
N ALA A 13 -3.93 -7.47 -5.68
CA ALA A 13 -4.27 -7.56 -4.27
C ALA A 13 -4.47 -9.03 -3.86
N PRO A 14 -3.71 -9.54 -2.87
CA PRO A 14 -3.82 -10.95 -2.48
C PRO A 14 -5.12 -11.25 -1.73
N ASN A 15 -5.68 -10.26 -1.04
CA ASN A 15 -6.88 -10.37 -0.21
C ASN A 15 -7.72 -9.09 -0.29
N ASP A 16 -9.01 -9.23 0.03
CA ASP A 16 -9.93 -8.12 0.33
C ASP A 16 -9.45 -7.36 1.56
N ALA A 17 -8.97 -6.13 1.34
CA ALA A 17 -8.50 -5.25 2.40
C ALA A 17 -8.45 -3.80 1.94
N ILE A 18 -8.29 -2.91 2.91
CA ILE A 18 -7.99 -1.50 2.66
C ILE A 18 -6.47 -1.35 2.58
N TYR A 19 -6.00 -0.85 1.46
CA TYR A 19 -4.60 -0.52 1.20
C TYR A 19 -4.43 0.99 1.24
N MET A 20 -3.26 1.42 1.70
CA MET A 20 -2.90 2.82 1.84
C MET A 20 -1.52 3.04 1.23
N GLU A 21 -1.34 4.15 0.53
CA GLU A 21 -0.03 4.54 0.01
C GLU A 21 0.94 4.76 1.18
N VAL A 22 2.12 4.17 1.09
CA VAL A 22 3.27 4.36 1.98
C VAL A 22 4.51 4.69 1.16
N GLY A 23 5.40 5.50 1.70
CA GLY A 23 6.68 5.81 1.06
C GLY A 23 7.67 4.67 1.24
N GLU A 24 8.55 4.47 0.26
CA GLU A 24 9.60 3.43 0.32
C GLU A 24 10.56 3.61 1.51
N LYS A 25 10.84 4.85 1.93
CA LYS A 25 11.62 5.11 3.14
C LYS A 25 10.76 4.89 4.37
N SER A 26 10.95 3.73 4.99
CA SER A 26 10.27 3.20 6.18
C SER A 26 10.30 4.09 7.43
N PHE A 27 10.88 5.29 7.39
CA PHE A 27 10.94 6.21 8.52
C PHE A 27 10.85 7.64 7.98
N HIS A 28 9.88 8.42 8.48
CA HIS A 28 9.85 9.88 8.34
C HIS A 28 9.52 10.50 6.97
N THR A 29 8.95 9.77 6.00
CA THR A 29 8.31 10.48 4.87
C THR A 29 6.88 10.82 5.26
N GLU A 30 6.66 12.07 5.66
CA GLU A 30 5.32 12.61 5.89
C GLU A 30 4.59 12.66 4.54
N ILE A 31 3.92 11.55 4.18
CA ILE A 31 3.04 11.54 3.01
C ILE A 31 1.89 12.48 3.33
N GLN A 32 1.88 13.63 2.68
CA GLN A 32 0.74 14.52 2.78
C GLN A 32 -0.43 13.89 2.04
N ASN A 33 -1.47 13.52 2.80
CA ASN A 33 -2.69 12.86 2.34
C ASN A 33 -2.44 11.50 1.65
N PRO A 34 -2.13 10.43 2.41
CA PRO A 34 -1.98 9.11 1.82
C PRO A 34 -3.31 8.65 1.21
N LYS A 35 -3.31 8.23 -0.06
CA LYS A 35 -4.51 7.65 -0.66
C LYS A 35 -4.82 6.32 0.00
N GLN A 36 -6.10 6.09 0.26
CA GLN A 36 -6.63 4.84 0.77
C GLN A 36 -7.61 4.27 -0.25
N ILE A 37 -7.41 3.00 -0.60
CA ILE A 37 -8.24 2.30 -1.57
C ILE A 37 -8.68 0.96 -0.96
N LYS A 38 -9.93 0.58 -1.22
CA LYS A 38 -10.43 -0.75 -0.86
C LYS A 38 -10.33 -1.63 -2.10
N LEU A 39 -9.48 -2.65 -2.04
CA LEU A 39 -9.30 -3.61 -3.14
C LEU A 39 -9.78 -4.98 -2.68
N LYS A 40 -10.38 -5.74 -3.60
CA LYS A 40 -10.72 -7.14 -3.36
C LYS A 40 -9.58 -8.03 -3.82
N LYS A 41 -9.63 -9.30 -3.43
CA LYS A 41 -8.68 -10.31 -3.92
C LYS A 41 -8.72 -10.35 -5.46
N GLY A 42 -7.56 -10.15 -6.08
CA GLY A 42 -7.37 -10.16 -7.54
C GLY A 42 -7.52 -8.81 -8.24
N ASP A 43 -7.95 -7.76 -7.53
CA ASP A 43 -7.95 -6.39 -8.05
C ASP A 43 -6.52 -5.88 -8.28
N THR A 44 -6.35 -5.00 -9.25
CA THR A 44 -5.05 -4.40 -9.57
C THR A 44 -4.83 -3.12 -8.77
N PHE A 45 -3.64 -2.94 -8.22
CA PHE A 45 -3.26 -1.68 -7.58
C PHE A 45 -3.18 -0.55 -8.60
N PRO A 46 -3.89 0.58 -8.39
CA PRO A 46 -3.82 1.72 -9.28
C PRO A 46 -2.46 2.41 -9.17
N GLU A 47 -2.12 3.20 -10.18
CA GLU A 47 -0.92 4.03 -10.17
C GLU A 47 -0.93 4.97 -8.96
N THR A 48 0.17 4.96 -8.22
CA THR A 48 0.39 5.84 -7.09
C THR A 48 0.74 7.24 -7.58
N THR A 49 0.56 8.22 -6.70
CA THR A 49 0.83 9.63 -7.05
C THR A 49 2.32 9.90 -7.28
N ASN A 50 3.21 9.03 -6.79
CA ASN A 50 4.64 9.09 -7.04
C ASN A 50 5.17 7.66 -7.24
N LYS A 51 6.05 7.46 -8.23
CA LYS A 51 6.61 6.15 -8.61
C LYS A 51 7.35 5.45 -7.47
N ASP A 52 7.83 6.22 -6.49
CA ASP A 52 8.49 5.72 -5.28
C ASP A 52 7.51 5.32 -4.15
N ARG A 53 6.19 5.36 -4.39
CA ARG A 53 5.17 4.96 -3.41
C ARG A 53 4.73 3.52 -3.64
N LYS A 54 4.57 2.81 -2.53
CA LYS A 54 4.05 1.45 -2.48
C LYS A 54 2.71 1.44 -1.77
N TRP A 55 1.91 0.42 -2.04
CA TRP A 55 0.69 0.14 -1.34
C TRP A 55 0.97 -0.77 -0.16
N LYS A 56 0.47 -0.41 1.02
CA LYS A 56 0.56 -1.26 2.21
C LYS A 56 -0.81 -1.45 2.83
N LYS A 57 -1.06 -2.63 3.39
CA LYS A 57 -2.32 -2.88 4.12
C LYS A 57 -2.45 -1.86 5.26
N LYS A 58 -3.56 -1.12 5.31
CA LYS A 58 -3.82 -0.10 6.33
C LYS A 58 -3.65 -0.65 7.75
N ARG A 59 -4.05 -1.90 7.98
CA ARG A 59 -3.89 -2.59 9.27
C ARG A 59 -2.43 -2.67 9.72
N HIS A 60 -1.48 -2.87 8.80
CA HIS A 60 -0.05 -2.89 9.13
C HIS A 60 0.57 -1.49 9.18
N ALA A 61 -0.01 -0.51 8.48
CA ALA A 61 0.45 0.88 8.52
C ALA A 61 0.14 1.59 9.85
N LEU A 62 -0.87 1.12 10.60
CA LEU A 62 -1.32 1.71 11.87
C LEU A 62 -0.69 1.07 13.12
N THR A 63 0.11 0.01 12.99
CA THR A 63 0.60 -0.80 14.13
C THR A 63 2.09 -0.57 14.43
N HIS A 64 2.66 0.61 14.17
CA HIS A 64 4.03 0.98 14.59
C HIS A 64 4.03 2.33 15.30
#